data_AF-A0A510XAF2-F1
#
_entry.id   AF-A0A510XAF2-F1
#
_cell.length_a   1.000
_cell.length_b   1.000
_cell.length_c   1.000
_cell.angle_alpha   90.00
_cell.angle_beta   90.00
_cell.angle_gamma   90.00
#
_symmetry.space_group_name_H-M   'P 1'
#
loop_
_entity.id
_entity.type
_entity.pdbx_description
1 polymer ?
#
loop_
_entity_poly.entity_id
_entity_poly.type
_entity_poly.pdbx_seq_one_letter_code
_entity_poly.pdbx_strand_id
1 'polypeptide(L)'
;MVREDSLRLVEFQRGQAVDHQGRTIEELWALPAFWLEHTHDYIQWLFPIPEAGRFNAFAPLLDEEARAAFAADESLRASHRRSLDAMLAFFGLIRRERVIEARSDLTMGEHIWLKRGGHNHLRISRIIRSLFLCHQPELAAAFQRAVIEIGTTRGVVSEASLGYWRAATRP
;
A
#
# COMPACT_ATOMS: atom_id res chain seq x y z
N MET A 1 -12.64 -4.98 -22.01
CA MET A 1 -12.74 -4.67 -20.58
C MET A 1 -11.37 -4.75 -19.88
N VAL A 2 -10.63 -5.87 -19.94
CA VAL A 2 -9.31 -6.00 -19.26
C VAL A 2 -8.28 -4.92 -19.64
N ARG A 3 -8.07 -4.66 -20.95
CA ARG A 3 -7.11 -3.62 -21.41
C ARG A 3 -7.38 -2.20 -20.89
N GLU A 4 -8.62 -1.91 -20.54
CA GLU A 4 -9.03 -0.57 -20.09
C GLU A 4 -8.65 -0.32 -18.63
N ASP A 5 -8.73 -1.37 -17.78
CA ASP A 5 -8.31 -1.28 -16.39
C ASP A 5 -6.80 -1.16 -16.26
N SER A 6 -6.06 -1.95 -17.03
CA SER A 6 -4.60 -1.91 -17.11
C SER A 6 -4.08 -0.52 -17.48
N LEU A 7 -4.63 0.05 -18.55
CA LEU A 7 -4.23 1.36 -19.04
C LEU A 7 -4.50 2.45 -18.00
N ARG A 8 -5.72 2.48 -17.44
CA ARG A 8 -6.09 3.45 -16.40
C ARG A 8 -5.18 3.37 -15.18
N LEU A 9 -4.83 2.18 -14.74
CA LEU A 9 -3.93 1.98 -13.61
C LEU A 9 -2.53 2.53 -13.92
N VAL A 10 -1.98 2.17 -15.09
CA VAL A 10 -0.63 2.59 -15.50
C VAL A 10 -0.56 4.11 -15.67
N GLU A 11 -1.54 4.73 -16.32
CA GLU A 11 -1.59 6.18 -16.51
C GLU A 11 -1.73 6.92 -15.17
N PHE A 12 -2.57 6.42 -14.27
CA PHE A 12 -2.68 6.98 -12.93
C PHE A 12 -1.36 6.89 -12.16
N GLN A 13 -0.67 5.74 -12.20
CA GLN A 13 0.63 5.57 -11.52
C GLN A 13 1.75 6.43 -12.13
N ARG A 14 1.58 6.89 -13.38
CA ARG A 14 2.46 7.88 -14.03
C ARG A 14 2.10 9.33 -13.71
N GLY A 15 1.01 9.60 -12.98
CA GLY A 15 0.48 10.94 -12.78
C GLY A 15 -0.14 11.54 -14.05
N GLN A 16 -0.52 10.70 -15.02
CA GLN A 16 -1.12 11.10 -16.30
C GLN A 16 -2.64 10.97 -16.32
N ALA A 17 -3.21 10.32 -15.32
CA ALA A 17 -4.64 10.18 -15.14
C ALA A 17 -5.03 10.42 -13.67
N VAL A 18 -6.32 10.57 -13.45
CA VAL A 18 -6.92 10.71 -12.12
C VAL A 18 -7.61 9.42 -11.71
N ASP A 19 -7.78 9.25 -10.41
CA ASP A 19 -8.64 8.20 -9.89
C ASP A 19 -10.13 8.51 -10.14
N HIS A 20 -11.00 7.58 -9.75
CA HIS A 20 -12.46 7.72 -9.88
C HIS A 20 -13.10 8.91 -9.15
N GLN A 21 -12.38 9.60 -8.25
CA GLN A 21 -12.84 10.84 -7.59
C GLN A 21 -12.21 12.10 -8.20
N GLY A 22 -11.46 11.97 -9.30
CA GLY A 22 -10.79 13.09 -9.95
C GLY A 22 -9.49 13.51 -9.28
N ARG A 23 -8.86 12.65 -8.45
CA ARG A 23 -7.61 12.95 -7.76
C ARG A 23 -6.42 12.40 -8.51
N THR A 24 -5.35 13.18 -8.61
CA THR A 24 -4.03 12.74 -9.10
C THR A 24 -3.29 11.95 -8.02
N ILE A 25 -2.26 11.19 -8.42
CA ILE A 25 -1.44 10.45 -7.47
C ILE A 25 -0.63 11.40 -6.56
N GLU A 26 -0.19 12.55 -7.09
CA GLU A 26 0.54 13.57 -6.35
C GLU A 26 -0.31 14.22 -5.26
N GLU A 27 -1.59 14.51 -5.56
CA GLU A 27 -2.53 15.02 -4.57
C GLU A 27 -2.70 14.01 -3.42
N LEU A 28 -2.86 12.72 -3.75
CA LEU A 28 -3.00 11.68 -2.73
C LEU A 28 -1.77 11.57 -1.83
N TRP A 29 -0.56 11.72 -2.37
CA TRP A 29 0.68 11.73 -1.57
C TRP A 29 0.75 12.91 -0.59
N ALA A 30 0.07 14.01 -0.90
CA ALA A 30 0.06 15.22 -0.06
C ALA A 30 -1.07 15.25 0.97
N LEU A 31 -1.99 14.26 0.97
CA LEU A 31 -3.12 14.25 1.88
C LEU A 31 -2.71 14.02 3.34
N PRO A 32 -3.34 14.72 4.30
CA PRO A 32 -2.98 14.62 5.71
C PRO A 32 -3.43 13.28 6.30
N ALA A 33 -2.73 12.82 7.35
CA ALA A 33 -3.01 11.57 8.05
C ALA A 33 -4.48 11.43 8.48
N PHE A 34 -5.11 12.53 8.95
CA PHE A 34 -6.53 12.54 9.30
C PHE A 34 -7.43 12.12 8.13
N TRP A 35 -7.14 12.60 6.92
CA TRP A 35 -7.92 12.26 5.74
C TRP A 35 -7.67 10.80 5.32
N LEU A 36 -6.40 10.37 5.30
CA LEU A 36 -6.01 9.00 4.95
C LEU A 36 -6.65 7.97 5.90
N GLU A 37 -6.80 8.29 7.18
CA GLU A 37 -7.49 7.45 8.15
C GLU A 37 -8.97 7.26 7.77
N HIS A 38 -9.69 8.35 7.45
CA HIS A 38 -11.15 8.35 7.29
C HIS A 38 -11.63 8.04 5.87
N THR A 39 -10.77 8.12 4.86
CA THR A 39 -11.10 7.79 3.47
C THR A 39 -10.43 6.47 3.05
N HIS A 40 -11.08 5.67 2.22
CA HIS A 40 -10.65 4.27 1.96
C HIS A 40 -10.53 3.93 0.48
N ASP A 41 -11.06 4.77 -0.40
CA ASP A 41 -11.21 4.48 -1.82
C ASP A 41 -9.90 4.64 -2.61
N TYR A 42 -8.97 5.45 -2.10
CA TYR A 42 -7.65 5.74 -2.68
C TYR A 42 -6.69 4.55 -2.61
N ILE A 43 -6.80 3.71 -1.55
CA ILE A 43 -5.76 2.70 -1.26
C ILE A 43 -5.64 1.68 -2.39
N GLN A 44 -6.73 1.45 -3.11
CA GLN A 44 -6.77 0.47 -4.19
C GLN A 44 -6.07 0.97 -5.45
N TRP A 45 -6.08 2.28 -5.68
CA TRP A 45 -5.36 2.94 -6.75
C TRP A 45 -3.86 2.99 -6.48
N LEU A 46 -3.48 3.33 -5.24
CA LEU A 46 -2.06 3.38 -4.85
C LEU A 46 -1.42 1.98 -4.81
N PHE A 47 -2.17 0.97 -4.34
CA PHE A 47 -1.71 -0.41 -4.13
C PHE A 47 -2.68 -1.41 -4.77
N PRO A 48 -2.65 -1.55 -6.10
CA PRO A 48 -3.53 -2.45 -6.83
C PRO A 48 -3.17 -3.92 -6.57
N ILE A 49 -4.17 -4.79 -6.57
CA ILE A 49 -4.04 -6.26 -6.43
C ILE A 49 -5.06 -6.93 -7.38
N PRO A 50 -4.87 -8.18 -7.81
CA PRO A 50 -5.79 -8.87 -8.72
C PRO A 50 -7.14 -9.19 -8.06
N GLU A 51 -7.17 -9.31 -6.73
CA GLU A 51 -8.39 -9.59 -6.00
C GLU A 51 -9.29 -8.35 -5.92
N ALA A 52 -10.49 -8.44 -6.52
CA ALA A 52 -11.47 -7.38 -6.44
C ALA A 52 -11.82 -7.05 -4.99
N GLY A 53 -11.64 -5.79 -4.60
CA GLY A 53 -12.05 -5.33 -3.29
C GLY A 53 -13.56 -5.23 -3.20
N ARG A 54 -14.16 -5.69 -2.08
CA ARG A 54 -15.61 -5.59 -1.85
C ARG A 54 -16.15 -4.14 -1.77
N PHE A 55 -15.27 -3.16 -1.66
CA PHE A 55 -15.60 -1.81 -1.20
C PHE A 55 -15.38 -0.69 -2.24
N ASN A 56 -14.71 -0.96 -3.36
CA ASN A 56 -14.59 0.01 -4.46
C ASN A 56 -14.46 -0.73 -5.80
N ALA A 57 -15.58 -0.77 -6.54
CA ALA A 57 -15.65 -1.41 -7.85
C ALA A 57 -15.07 -0.55 -8.99
N PHE A 58 -14.70 0.71 -8.70
CA PHE A 58 -14.18 1.65 -9.69
C PHE A 58 -12.66 1.66 -9.80
N ALA A 59 -11.96 1.08 -8.83
CA ALA A 59 -10.52 0.96 -8.87
C ALA A 59 -10.10 -0.18 -9.81
N PRO A 60 -9.15 0.05 -10.73
CA PRO A 60 -8.68 -0.98 -11.64
C PRO A 60 -7.97 -2.10 -10.87
N LEU A 61 -8.12 -3.33 -11.37
CA LEU A 61 -7.43 -4.50 -10.81
C LEU A 61 -6.00 -4.59 -11.36
N LEU A 62 -5.12 -5.22 -10.58
CA LEU A 62 -3.78 -5.55 -11.06
C LEU A 62 -3.83 -6.84 -11.89
N ASP A 63 -4.07 -6.71 -13.20
CA ASP A 63 -4.01 -7.84 -14.14
C ASP A 63 -2.57 -8.13 -14.61
N GLU A 64 -2.40 -9.10 -15.51
CA GLU A 64 -1.08 -9.50 -16.01
C GLU A 64 -0.41 -8.43 -16.90
N GLU A 65 -1.19 -7.64 -17.63
CA GLU A 65 -0.69 -6.57 -18.50
C GLU A 65 -0.12 -5.42 -17.66
N ALA A 66 -0.82 -5.01 -16.60
CA ALA A 66 -0.33 -4.04 -15.63
C ALA A 66 0.90 -4.55 -14.88
N ARG A 67 0.93 -5.83 -14.48
CA ARG A 67 2.12 -6.44 -13.85
C ARG A 67 3.32 -6.41 -14.78
N ALA A 68 3.15 -6.76 -16.05
CA ALA A 68 4.20 -6.67 -17.05
C ALA A 68 4.70 -5.23 -17.23
N ALA A 69 3.82 -4.23 -17.18
CA ALA A 69 4.22 -2.83 -17.19
C ALA A 69 5.06 -2.46 -15.95
N PHE A 70 4.64 -2.87 -14.76
CA PHE A 70 5.42 -2.71 -13.53
C PHE A 70 6.75 -3.46 -13.55
N ALA A 71 6.90 -4.55 -14.32
CA ALA A 71 8.16 -5.26 -14.51
C ALA A 71 9.10 -4.51 -15.47
N ALA A 72 8.57 -3.89 -16.51
CA ALA A 72 9.35 -3.24 -17.55
C ALA A 72 9.73 -1.77 -17.22
N ASP A 73 8.95 -1.09 -16.39
CA ASP A 73 9.05 0.36 -16.17
C ASP A 73 9.46 0.72 -14.73
N GLU A 74 10.68 1.21 -14.57
CA GLU A 74 11.19 1.66 -13.26
C GLU A 74 10.45 2.90 -12.74
N SER A 75 9.91 3.75 -13.60
CA SER A 75 9.18 4.95 -13.17
C SER A 75 7.89 4.58 -12.46
N LEU A 76 7.18 3.53 -12.92
CA LEU A 76 6.01 2.99 -12.24
C LEU A 76 6.37 2.45 -10.85
N ARG A 77 7.46 1.70 -10.74
CA ARG A 77 7.96 1.22 -9.44
C ARG A 77 8.38 2.38 -8.54
N ALA A 78 8.97 3.44 -9.09
CA ALA A 78 9.34 4.63 -8.33
C ALA A 78 8.11 5.37 -7.77
N SER A 79 7.07 5.62 -8.56
CA SER A 79 5.81 6.18 -8.09
C SER A 79 5.17 5.31 -7.01
N HIS A 80 5.15 4.00 -7.21
CA HIS A 80 4.61 3.05 -6.22
C HIS A 80 5.40 3.06 -4.90
N ARG A 81 6.74 3.23 -4.94
CA ARG A 81 7.55 3.45 -3.73
C ARG A 81 7.24 4.77 -3.05
N ARG A 82 6.94 5.83 -3.81
CA ARG A 82 6.52 7.11 -3.23
C ARG A 82 5.16 7.01 -2.55
N SER A 83 4.22 6.23 -3.12
CA SER A 83 2.98 5.85 -2.44
C SER A 83 3.23 5.11 -1.14
N LEU A 84 4.21 4.19 -1.13
CA LEU A 84 4.63 3.51 0.10
C LEU A 84 5.16 4.53 1.12
N ASP A 85 6.02 5.46 0.73
CA ASP A 85 6.58 6.47 1.64
C ASP A 85 5.50 7.35 2.28
N ALA A 86 4.47 7.74 1.52
CA ALA A 86 3.30 8.45 2.05
C ALA A 86 2.55 7.62 3.11
N MET A 87 2.32 6.33 2.83
CA MET A 87 1.67 5.42 3.78
C MET A 87 2.55 5.11 5.00
N LEU A 88 3.87 5.03 4.84
CA LEU A 88 4.79 4.86 5.95
C LEU A 88 4.73 6.08 6.88
N ALA A 89 4.76 7.29 6.33
CA ALA A 89 4.62 8.51 7.12
C ALA A 89 3.29 8.54 7.90
N PHE A 90 2.20 8.11 7.28
CA PHE A 90 0.90 7.92 7.93
C PHE A 90 0.93 6.87 9.05
N PHE A 91 1.68 5.79 8.87
CA PHE A 91 1.87 4.75 9.89
C PHE A 91 2.92 5.10 10.97
N GLY A 92 3.53 6.29 10.92
CA GLY A 92 4.60 6.66 11.87
C GLY A 92 5.91 5.91 11.60
N LEU A 93 6.13 5.51 10.35
CA LEU A 93 7.29 4.77 9.88
C LEU A 93 8.06 5.60 8.85
N ILE A 94 9.33 5.27 8.64
CA ILE A 94 10.16 5.84 7.57
C ILE A 94 10.91 4.74 6.85
N ARG A 95 11.26 5.00 5.59
CA ARG A 95 12.13 4.13 4.80
C ARG A 95 13.47 4.80 4.55
N ARG A 96 14.55 4.08 4.85
CA ARG A 96 15.93 4.43 4.48
C ARG A 96 16.43 3.35 3.54
N GLU A 97 16.39 3.65 2.24
CA GLU A 97 16.65 2.68 1.16
C GLU A 97 15.75 1.42 1.27
N ARG A 98 16.31 0.33 1.81
CA ARG A 98 15.68 -0.98 1.97
C ARG A 98 15.26 -1.28 3.41
N VAL A 99 15.56 -0.39 4.35
CA VAL A 99 15.23 -0.54 5.77
C VAL A 99 14.00 0.30 6.08
N ILE A 100 13.05 -0.27 6.82
CA ILE A 100 11.85 0.43 7.29
C ILE A 100 11.87 0.43 8.81
N GLU A 101 11.74 1.61 9.39
CA GLU A 101 11.97 1.86 10.81
C GLU A 101 10.81 2.66 11.40
N ALA A 102 10.57 2.49 12.70
CA ALA A 102 9.66 3.35 13.44
C ALA A 102 10.27 4.74 13.62
N ARG A 103 9.46 5.79 13.43
CA ARG A 103 9.82 7.13 13.89
C ARG A 103 9.84 7.20 15.42
N SER A 104 10.50 8.22 15.95
CA SER A 104 10.58 8.48 17.39
C SER A 104 9.23 8.84 18.02
N ASP A 105 8.31 9.39 17.23
CA ASP A 105 6.95 9.79 17.63
C ASP A 105 5.92 8.66 17.41
N LEU A 106 6.34 7.43 17.08
CA LEU A 106 5.41 6.32 16.89
C LEU A 106 4.74 5.95 18.23
N THR A 107 3.46 6.30 18.35
CA THR A 107 2.61 5.92 19.50
C THR A 107 1.36 5.15 19.08
N MET A 108 0.88 4.24 19.92
CA MET A 108 -0.38 3.50 19.68
C MET A 108 -1.63 4.41 19.75
N GLY A 109 -1.53 5.58 20.39
CA GLY A 109 -2.60 6.58 20.47
C GLY A 109 -2.88 7.21 19.11
N GLU A 110 -1.83 7.58 18.40
CA GLU A 110 -1.91 8.24 17.09
C GLU A 110 -1.90 7.24 15.93
N HIS A 111 -1.20 6.12 16.07
CA HIS A 111 -1.01 5.14 15.01
C HIS A 111 -1.80 3.87 15.30
N ILE A 112 -3.09 3.92 14.98
CA ILE A 112 -4.03 2.89 15.41
C ILE A 112 -3.79 1.49 14.81
N TRP A 113 -2.92 1.37 13.80
CA TRP A 113 -2.49 0.09 13.25
C TRP A 113 -1.68 -0.76 14.25
N LEU A 114 -1.21 -0.16 15.35
CA LEU A 114 -0.59 -0.87 16.48
C LEU A 114 -1.61 -1.55 17.40
N LYS A 115 -2.91 -1.29 17.22
CA LYS A 115 -3.97 -1.93 18.01
C LYS A 115 -4.21 -3.37 17.55
N ARG A 116 -5.13 -4.07 18.21
CA ARG A 116 -5.39 -5.52 17.95
C ARG A 116 -5.81 -5.84 16.51
N GLY A 117 -6.42 -4.89 15.81
CA GLY A 117 -7.02 -5.07 14.50
C GLY A 117 -7.58 -3.76 13.96
N GLY A 118 -8.09 -3.80 12.73
CA GLY A 118 -8.79 -2.66 12.12
C GLY A 118 -8.57 -2.59 10.62
N HIS A 119 -9.20 -1.60 9.99
CA HIS A 119 -9.10 -1.41 8.54
C HIS A 119 -7.65 -1.15 8.08
N ASN A 120 -6.82 -0.50 8.91
CA ASN A 120 -5.39 -0.31 8.62
C ASN A 120 -4.62 -1.64 8.48
N HIS A 121 -5.06 -2.73 9.13
CA HIS A 121 -4.41 -4.04 8.97
C HIS A 121 -4.70 -4.62 7.58
N LEU A 122 -5.90 -4.35 7.03
CA LEU A 122 -6.26 -4.70 5.66
C LEU A 122 -5.45 -3.87 4.65
N ARG A 123 -5.25 -2.58 4.93
CA ARG A 123 -4.38 -1.71 4.13
C ARG A 123 -2.95 -2.24 4.09
N ILE A 124 -2.39 -2.61 5.25
CA ILE A 124 -1.04 -3.22 5.34
C ILE A 124 -0.96 -4.51 4.52
N SER A 125 -1.92 -5.43 4.65
CA SER A 125 -1.97 -6.65 3.82
C SER A 125 -1.96 -6.34 2.32
N ARG A 126 -2.79 -5.37 1.88
CA ARG A 126 -2.87 -4.94 0.49
C ARG A 126 -1.56 -4.35 -0.01
N ILE A 127 -0.92 -3.49 0.79
CA ILE A 127 0.37 -2.88 0.43
C ILE A 127 1.44 -3.97 0.24
N ILE A 128 1.56 -4.93 1.17
CA ILE A 128 2.52 -6.04 1.05
C ILE A 128 2.27 -6.84 -0.23
N ARG A 129 1.00 -7.22 -0.47
CA ARG A 129 0.61 -8.00 -1.67
C ARG A 129 0.90 -7.24 -2.96
N SER A 130 0.55 -5.96 -3.01
CA SER A 130 0.75 -5.11 -4.18
C SER A 130 2.24 -4.92 -4.48
N LEU A 131 3.08 -4.64 -3.49
CA LEU A 131 4.54 -4.52 -3.67
C LEU A 131 5.14 -5.81 -4.25
N PHE A 132 4.71 -6.97 -3.73
CA PHE A 132 5.19 -8.26 -4.21
C PHE A 132 4.79 -8.50 -5.68
N LEU A 133 3.53 -8.27 -6.02
CA LEU A 133 3.00 -8.49 -7.38
C LEU A 133 3.47 -7.45 -8.40
N CYS A 134 3.77 -6.23 -7.98
CA CYS A 134 4.33 -5.17 -8.81
C CYS A 134 5.87 -5.23 -8.89
N HIS A 135 6.44 -6.43 -8.87
CA HIS A 135 7.87 -6.70 -9.08
C HIS A 135 8.82 -5.99 -8.10
N GLN A 136 8.45 -5.90 -6.81
CA GLN A 136 9.30 -5.38 -5.74
C GLN A 136 9.34 -6.33 -4.52
N PRO A 137 9.68 -7.63 -4.71
CA PRO A 137 9.53 -8.65 -3.66
C PRO A 137 10.40 -8.38 -2.42
N GLU A 138 11.61 -7.83 -2.59
CA GLU A 138 12.49 -7.56 -1.46
C GLU A 138 12.02 -6.34 -0.65
N LEU A 139 11.32 -5.38 -1.29
CA LEU A 139 10.69 -4.26 -0.58
C LEU A 139 9.42 -4.71 0.14
N ALA A 140 8.62 -5.57 -0.50
CA ALA A 140 7.48 -6.21 0.15
C ALA A 140 7.90 -6.97 1.42
N ALA A 141 8.99 -7.74 1.33
CA ALA A 141 9.56 -8.46 2.47
C ALA A 141 10.10 -7.52 3.55
N ALA A 142 10.73 -6.40 3.18
CA ALA A 142 11.19 -5.39 4.14
C ALA A 142 10.02 -4.75 4.90
N PHE A 143 8.96 -4.35 4.20
CA PHE A 143 7.77 -3.78 4.83
C PHE A 143 7.06 -4.80 5.71
N GLN A 144 6.86 -6.04 5.22
CA GLN A 144 6.27 -7.14 5.98
C GLN A 144 7.02 -7.39 7.29
N ARG A 145 8.35 -7.50 7.26
CA ARG A 145 9.16 -7.71 8.47
C ARG A 145 8.99 -6.55 9.44
N ALA A 146 9.10 -5.31 8.97
CA ALA A 146 9.01 -4.12 9.81
C ALA A 146 7.67 -4.02 10.54
N VAL A 147 6.53 -4.19 9.83
CA VAL A 147 5.21 -4.10 10.48
C VAL A 147 4.94 -5.25 11.44
N ILE A 148 5.46 -6.45 11.18
CA ILE A 148 5.36 -7.58 12.12
C ILE A 148 6.18 -7.28 13.38
N GLU A 149 7.45 -6.90 13.22
CA GLU A 149 8.34 -6.62 14.35
C GLU A 149 7.84 -5.46 15.20
N ILE A 150 7.50 -4.34 14.58
CA ILE A 150 7.02 -3.14 15.29
C ILE A 150 5.64 -3.42 15.90
N GLY A 151 4.75 -4.11 15.18
CA GLY A 151 3.41 -4.46 15.66
C GLY A 151 3.41 -5.37 16.88
N THR A 152 4.40 -6.27 17.02
CA THR A 152 4.54 -7.17 18.18
C THR A 152 5.35 -6.57 19.34
N THR A 153 6.29 -5.66 19.05
CA THR A 153 7.16 -5.06 20.09
C THR A 153 6.63 -3.74 20.64
N ARG A 154 5.90 -2.96 19.85
CA ARG A 154 5.36 -1.64 20.22
C ARG A 154 3.83 -1.56 20.20
N GLY A 155 3.18 -2.63 19.75
CA GLY A 155 1.72 -2.71 19.64
C GLY A 155 1.16 -3.95 20.34
N VAL A 156 -0.10 -4.23 20.05
CA VAL A 156 -0.85 -5.40 20.52
C VAL A 156 -1.54 -6.10 19.36
N VAL A 157 -0.91 -6.11 18.18
CA VAL A 157 -1.44 -6.70 16.94
C VAL A 157 -1.80 -8.17 17.15
N SER A 158 -2.99 -8.57 16.70
CA SER A 158 -3.45 -9.96 16.84
C SER A 158 -2.68 -10.94 15.96
N GLU A 159 -2.50 -12.18 16.43
CA GLU A 159 -1.91 -13.26 15.63
C GLU A 159 -2.65 -13.51 14.30
N ALA A 160 -3.97 -13.30 14.27
CA ALA A 160 -4.74 -13.37 13.03
C ALA A 160 -4.23 -12.37 11.98
N SER A 161 -3.99 -11.12 12.40
CA SER A 161 -3.45 -10.08 11.51
C SER A 161 -2.03 -10.42 11.04
N LEU A 162 -1.18 -10.90 11.95
CA LEU A 162 0.17 -11.33 11.61
C LEU A 162 0.15 -12.50 10.60
N GLY A 163 -0.80 -13.43 10.75
CA GLY A 163 -1.04 -14.52 9.80
C GLY A 163 -1.34 -14.01 8.39
N TYR A 164 -2.22 -13.02 8.25
CA TYR A 164 -2.51 -12.39 6.95
C TYR A 164 -1.28 -11.70 6.37
N TRP A 165 -0.52 -10.95 7.17
CA TRP A 165 0.67 -10.25 6.70
C TRP A 165 1.75 -11.22 6.21
N ARG A 166 1.99 -12.32 6.94
CA ARG A 166 2.93 -13.40 6.53
C ARG A 166 2.48 -14.07 5.23
N ALA A 167 1.18 -14.18 4.98
CA ALA A 167 0.64 -14.80 3.78
C ALA A 167 0.63 -13.88 2.54
N ALA A 168 0.74 -12.55 2.73
CA ALA A 168 0.57 -11.57 1.65
C ALA A 168 1.66 -11.60 0.56
N THR A 169 2.80 -12.26 0.81
CA THR A 169 3.88 -12.46 -0.19
C THR A 169 3.87 -13.86 -0.82
N ARG A 170 2.84 -14.67 -0.58
CA ARG A 170 2.71 -15.98 -1.24
C ARG A 170 2.34 -15.78 -2.72
N PRO A 171 2.84 -16.60 -3.66
CA PRO A 171 2.45 -16.55 -5.06
C PRO A 171 0.92 -16.56 -5.23
#